data_AF-A0A7H0K178-F1
#
_entry.id   AF-A0A7H0K178-F1
#
_cell.length_a   1.000
_cell.length_b   1.000
_cell.length_c   1.000
_cell.angle_alpha   90.00
_cell.angle_beta   90.00
_cell.angle_gamma   90.00
#
_symmetry.space_group_name_H-M   'P 1'
#
loop_
_entity.id
_entity.type
_entity.pdbx_description
1 polymer ?
#
loop_
_entity_poly.entity_id
_entity_poly.type
_entity_poly.pdbx_seq_one_letter_code
_entity_poly.pdbx_strand_id
1 'polypeptide(L)'
;MTRFNSTDHLNPEAVAAYVDGELTPAAAARAERHLGQCPECCEEVRAQRGTSERLRVCDTSGVHAPASLVERLARMRAEDIQDAEEERLGVRSRVESALRSLTQRG
;
A
#
# COMPACT_ATOMS: atom_id res chain seq x y z
N MET A 1 -3.97 -19.18 -27.86
CA MET A 1 -3.98 -18.42 -26.58
C MET A 1 -3.66 -16.98 -26.94
N THR A 2 -4.68 -16.31 -27.49
CA THR A 2 -5.43 -15.17 -26.89
C THR A 2 -4.56 -13.91 -26.77
N ARG A 3 -4.81 -13.01 -27.73
CA ARG A 3 -4.24 -11.66 -27.84
C ARG A 3 -4.56 -10.86 -26.60
N PHE A 4 -3.55 -10.14 -26.11
CA PHE A 4 -3.64 -9.23 -25.01
C PHE A 4 -4.06 -7.83 -25.50
N ASN A 5 -5.08 -7.23 -24.88
CA ASN A 5 -5.56 -5.88 -25.16
C ASN A 5 -4.99 -4.92 -24.09
N SER A 6 -4.97 -3.61 -24.31
CA SER A 6 -4.39 -2.60 -23.38
C SER A 6 -5.02 -2.55 -21.96
N THR A 7 -5.96 -3.46 -21.66
CA THR A 7 -6.61 -3.76 -20.38
C THR A 7 -6.11 -5.06 -19.72
N ASP A 8 -5.18 -5.79 -20.33
CA ASP A 8 -4.71 -7.07 -19.79
C ASP A 8 -3.64 -6.95 -18.71
N HIS A 9 -2.97 -5.80 -18.61
CA HIS A 9 -1.93 -5.56 -17.61
C HIS A 9 -2.36 -4.43 -16.68
N LEU A 10 -1.80 -4.41 -15.48
CA LEU A 10 -1.91 -3.23 -14.64
C LEU A 10 -1.32 -2.03 -15.40
N ASN A 11 -2.07 -0.93 -15.42
CA ASN A 11 -1.53 0.35 -15.86
C ASN A 11 -0.27 0.67 -15.02
N PRO A 12 0.83 1.17 -15.62
CA PRO A 12 2.00 1.70 -14.91
C PRO A 12 1.69 2.50 -13.63
N GLU A 13 0.70 3.40 -13.64
CA GLU A 13 0.32 4.15 -12.44
C GLU A 13 -0.23 3.26 -11.33
N ALA A 14 -0.96 2.20 -11.69
CA ALA A 14 -1.46 1.21 -10.73
C ALA A 14 -0.32 0.33 -10.17
N VAL A 15 0.72 0.07 -10.97
CA VAL A 15 1.92 -0.65 -10.51
C VAL A 15 2.69 0.21 -9.51
N ALA A 16 2.93 1.49 -9.84
CA ALA A 16 3.60 2.44 -8.94
C ALA A 16 2.83 2.57 -7.62
N ALA A 17 1.53 2.85 -7.68
CA ALA A 17 0.69 2.96 -6.49
C ALA A 17 0.63 1.66 -5.67
N TYR A 18 0.75 0.48 -6.30
CA TYR A 18 0.85 -0.79 -5.58
C TYR A 18 2.20 -0.95 -4.88
N VAL A 19 3.30 -0.57 -5.53
CA VAL A 19 4.66 -0.61 -4.96
C VAL A 19 4.79 0.35 -3.79
N ASP A 20 4.21 1.55 -3.91
CA ASP A 20 4.26 2.60 -2.89
C ASP A 20 3.23 2.40 -1.75
N GLY A 21 2.30 1.46 -1.91
CA GLY A 21 1.26 1.16 -0.90
C GLY A 21 0.11 2.17 -0.86
N GLU A 22 -0.09 2.92 -1.95
CA GLU A 22 -1.08 4.00 -2.05
C GLU A 22 -2.45 3.53 -2.57
N LEU A 23 -2.55 2.27 -3.01
CA LEU A 23 -3.83 1.70 -3.42
C LEU A 23 -4.79 1.53 -2.23
N THR A 24 -6.07 1.79 -2.47
CA THR A 24 -7.12 1.37 -1.53
C THR A 24 -7.07 -0.14 -1.29
N PRO A 25 -7.49 -0.66 -0.11
CA PRO A 25 -7.42 -2.10 0.18
C PRO A 25 -8.08 -2.99 -0.88
N ALA A 26 -9.22 -2.54 -1.44
CA ALA A 26 -9.92 -3.26 -2.50
C ALA A 26 -9.17 -3.23 -3.84
N ALA A 27 -8.44 -2.14 -4.15
CA ALA A 27 -7.61 -2.07 -5.33
C ALA A 27 -6.32 -2.91 -5.18
N ALA A 28 -5.69 -2.89 -4.00
CA ALA A 28 -4.54 -3.71 -3.67
C ALA A 28 -4.85 -5.21 -3.80
N ALA A 29 -5.97 -5.68 -3.24
CA ALA A 29 -6.39 -7.08 -3.37
C ALA A 29 -6.63 -7.52 -4.83
N ARG A 30 -7.13 -6.60 -5.68
CA ARG A 30 -7.28 -6.87 -7.12
C ARG A 30 -5.92 -6.95 -7.82
N ALA A 31 -4.99 -6.06 -7.48
CA ALA A 31 -3.63 -6.08 -8.00
C ALA A 31 -2.90 -7.37 -7.58
N GLU A 32 -2.96 -7.78 -6.31
CA GLU A 32 -2.36 -9.03 -5.81
C GLU A 32 -2.85 -10.27 -6.57
N ARG A 33 -4.17 -10.38 -6.77
CA ARG A 33 -4.74 -11.47 -7.57
C ARG A 33 -4.22 -11.48 -9.00
N HIS A 34 -4.07 -10.29 -9.61
CA HIS A 34 -3.53 -10.16 -10.95
C HIS A 34 -2.05 -10.56 -10.99
N LEU A 35 -1.24 -10.13 -10.02
CA LEU A 35 0.18 -10.48 -9.93
C LEU A 35 0.41 -11.99 -9.74
N GLY A 36 -0.53 -12.69 -9.11
CA GLY A 36 -0.50 -14.16 -9.02
C GLY A 36 -0.78 -14.88 -10.34
N GLN A 37 -1.29 -14.17 -11.36
CA GLN A 37 -1.71 -14.73 -12.65
C GLN A 37 -0.90 -14.17 -13.83
N CYS A 38 -0.25 -13.01 -13.67
CA CYS A 38 0.50 -12.32 -14.71
C CYS A 38 1.98 -12.16 -14.32
N PRO A 39 2.90 -12.96 -14.90
CA PRO A 39 4.33 -12.86 -14.59
C PRO A 39 4.94 -11.52 -15.01
N GLU A 40 4.47 -10.91 -16.09
CA GLU A 40 4.97 -9.63 -16.61
C GLU A 40 4.74 -8.48 -15.60
N CYS A 41 3.54 -8.38 -15.03
CA CYS A 41 3.28 -7.40 -13.99
C CYS A 41 4.04 -7.71 -12.69
N CYS A 42 4.34 -8.99 -12.40
CA CYS A 42 5.18 -9.35 -11.27
C CYS A 42 6.63 -8.88 -11.46
N GLU A 43 7.16 -9.00 -12.67
CA GLU A 43 8.50 -8.51 -13.03
C GLU A 43 8.57 -6.98 -12.92
N GLU A 44 7.58 -6.26 -13.41
CA GLU A 44 7.52 -4.80 -13.29
C GLU A 44 7.51 -4.34 -11.82
N VAL A 45 6.68 -4.96 -10.98
CA VAL A 45 6.66 -4.68 -9.53
C VAL A 45 8.03 -4.94 -8.90
N ARG A 46 8.71 -6.03 -9.27
CA ARG A 46 10.06 -6.33 -8.76
C ARG A 46 11.08 -5.31 -9.21
N ALA A 47 11.04 -4.90 -10.47
CA ALA A 47 11.94 -3.91 -11.03
C ALA A 47 11.79 -2.55 -10.34
N GLN A 48 10.55 -2.11 -10.12
CA GLN A 48 10.27 -0.86 -9.41
C GLN A 48 10.70 -0.93 -7.94
N ARG A 49 10.37 -2.02 -7.22
CA ARG A 49 10.86 -2.22 -5.84
C ARG A 49 12.38 -2.20 -5.75
N GLY A 50 13.06 -2.87 -6.67
CA GLY A 50 14.52 -2.86 -6.74
C GLY A 50 15.09 -1.46 -7.00
N THR A 51 14.41 -0.65 -7.80
CA THR A 51 14.78 0.75 -8.03
C THR A 51 14.62 1.59 -6.76
N SER A 52 13.47 1.49 -6.09
CA SER A 52 13.20 2.20 -4.82
C SER A 52 14.19 1.82 -3.73
N GLU A 53 14.56 0.54 -3.62
CA GLU A 53 15.55 0.08 -2.64
C GLU A 53 16.95 0.64 -2.93
N ARG A 54 17.36 0.66 -4.21
CA ARG A 54 18.65 1.26 -4.60
C ARG A 54 18.71 2.74 -4.24
N LEU A 55 17.61 3.48 -4.36
CA LEU A 55 17.56 4.88 -3.95
C LEU A 55 17.67 5.04 -2.43
N ARG A 56 17.13 4.11 -1.64
CA ARG A 56 17.23 4.12 -0.17
C ARG A 56 18.64 3.83 0.34
N VAL A 57 19.35 2.92 -0.32
CA VAL A 57 20.70 2.48 0.08
C VAL A 57 21.81 3.30 -0.57
N CYS A 58 21.50 4.10 -1.60
CA CYS A 58 22.44 5.10 -2.13
C CYS A 58 22.95 5.98 -0.99
N ASP A 59 24.22 6.39 -1.10
CA ASP A 59 24.86 7.24 -0.10
C ASP A 59 24.10 8.56 0.06
N THR A 60 23.30 8.64 1.12
CA THR A 60 22.51 9.82 1.49
C THR A 60 23.29 10.73 2.44
N SER A 61 24.63 10.71 2.42
CA SER A 61 25.49 11.58 3.24
C SER A 61 25.17 13.09 3.17
N GLY A 62 24.37 13.53 2.21
CA GLY A 62 23.88 14.91 2.11
C GLY A 62 22.42 15.14 2.52
N VAL A 63 21.66 14.07 2.82
CA VAL A 63 20.22 14.13 3.16
C VAL A 63 20.03 13.54 4.54
N HIS A 64 20.00 14.42 5.55
CA HIS A 64 19.76 14.06 6.93
C HIS A 64 18.63 14.89 7.51
N ALA A 65 17.87 14.28 8.42
CA ALA A 65 16.88 14.99 9.21
C ALA A 65 17.59 16.03 10.11
N PRO A 66 16.97 17.21 10.35
CA PRO A 66 17.49 18.15 11.33
C PRO A 66 17.60 17.51 12.73
N ALA A 67 18.66 17.83 13.48
CA ALA A 67 18.88 17.25 14.81
C ALA A 67 17.69 17.47 15.76
N SER A 68 17.03 18.62 15.69
CA SER A 68 15.83 18.93 16.47
C SER A 68 14.64 18.01 16.17
N LEU A 69 14.49 17.56 14.92
CA LEU A 69 13.45 16.59 14.55
C LEU A 69 13.79 15.22 15.11
N VAL A 70 15.05 14.79 15.01
CA VAL A 70 15.53 13.50 15.54
C VAL A 70 15.34 13.43 17.06
N GLU A 71 15.73 14.49 17.78
CA GLU A 71 15.54 14.58 19.24
C GLU A 71 14.05 14.52 19.63
N ARG A 72 13.19 15.20 18.87
CA ARG A 72 11.75 15.19 19.12
C ARG A 72 11.13 13.81 18.87
N LEU A 73 11.52 13.13 17.78
CA LEU A 73 11.09 11.77 17.48
C LEU A 73 11.56 10.77 18.56
N ALA A 74 12.79 10.91 19.06
CA ALA A 74 13.35 10.05 20.11
C ALA A 74 12.61 10.15 21.46
N ARG A 75 11.79 11.20 21.65
CA ARG A 75 11.00 11.43 22.86
C ARG A 75 9.54 10.98 22.74
N MET A 76 9.08 10.59 21.55
CA MET A 76 7.72 10.08 21.35
C MET A 76 7.58 8.70 22.00
N ARG A 77 6.45 8.44 22.66
CA ARG A 77 6.13 7.14 23.24
C ARG A 77 5.38 6.27 22.23
N ALA A 78 5.38 4.96 22.45
CA ALA A 78 4.65 4.02 21.59
C ALA A 78 3.13 4.29 21.59
N GLU A 79 2.61 4.85 22.70
CA GLU A 79 1.21 5.29 22.82
C GLU A 79 0.85 6.42 21.85
N ASP A 80 1.82 7.23 21.41
CA ASP A 80 1.59 8.41 20.56
C ASP A 80 1.37 8.08 19.06
N ILE A 81 1.40 6.79 18.67
CA ILE A 81 1.40 6.34 17.26
C ILE A 81 0.04 5.72 16.84
N GLN A 82 -0.95 5.62 17.73
CA GLN A 82 -2.10 4.71 17.55
C GLN A 82 -3.30 5.22 16.71
N ASP A 83 -3.29 6.45 16.19
CA ASP A 83 -4.55 7.05 15.68
C ASP A 83 -5.01 6.57 14.28
N ALA A 84 -4.13 6.04 13.42
CA ALA A 84 -4.47 5.83 11.99
C ALA A 84 -5.07 4.46 11.64
N GLU A 85 -4.74 3.38 12.37
CA GLU A 85 -5.25 2.04 12.10
C GLU A 85 -6.57 1.75 12.83
N GLU A 86 -6.70 2.28 14.05
CA GLU A 86 -7.86 2.06 14.90
C GLU A 86 -9.14 2.71 14.32
N GLU A 87 -8.99 3.88 13.70
CA GLU A 87 -10.09 4.57 13.02
C GLU A 87 -10.59 3.79 11.78
N ARG A 88 -9.68 3.23 10.97
CA ARG A 88 -10.03 2.44 9.77
C ARG A 88 -10.69 1.10 10.13
N LEU A 89 -10.18 0.43 11.16
CA LEU A 89 -10.77 -0.81 11.67
C LEU A 89 -12.16 -0.55 12.29
N GLY A 90 -12.32 0.58 12.98
CA GLY A 90 -13.59 1.05 13.53
C GLY A 90 -14.64 1.34 12.45
N VAL A 91 -14.27 2.04 11.36
CA VAL A 91 -15.17 2.30 10.22
C VAL A 91 -15.62 0.98 9.57
N ARG A 92 -14.68 0.05 9.31
CA ARG A 92 -14.99 -1.26 8.74
C ARG A 92 -15.95 -2.07 9.64
N SER A 93 -15.69 -2.09 10.95
CA SER A 93 -16.54 -2.78 11.93
C SER A 93 -17.97 -2.23 11.97
N ARG A 94 -18.12 -0.89 11.87
CA ARG A 94 -19.45 -0.24 11.79
C ARG A 94 -20.20 -0.61 10.51
N VAL A 95 -19.51 -0.64 9.37
CA VAL A 95 -20.11 -1.04 8.08
C VAL A 95 -20.53 -2.52 8.11
N GLU A 96 -19.68 -3.41 8.63
CA GLU A 96 -20.00 -4.84 8.76
C GLU A 96 -21.20 -5.08 9.70
N SER A 97 -21.29 -4.33 10.79
CA SER A 97 -22.43 -4.39 11.72
C SER A 97 -23.73 -3.91 11.06
N ALA A 98 -23.67 -2.80 10.32
CA ALA A 98 -24.81 -2.26 9.57
C ALA A 98 -25.31 -3.25 8.51
N LEU A 99 -24.40 -3.81 7.71
CA LEU A 99 -24.74 -4.83 6.71
C LEU A 99 -25.38 -6.08 7.34
N ARG A 100 -24.84 -6.55 8.47
CA ARG A 100 -25.38 -7.72 9.20
C ARG A 100 -26.81 -7.47 9.70
N SER A 101 -27.10 -6.26 10.19
CA SER A 101 -28.45 -5.88 10.64
C SER A 101 -29.49 -5.82 9.52
N LEU A 102 -29.07 -5.50 8.29
CA LEU A 102 -29.95 -5.51 7.11
C LEU A 102 -30.28 -6.94 6.68
N THR A 103 -29.31 -7.85 6.78
CA THR A 103 -29.49 -9.26 6.39
C THR A 103 -30.33 -10.10 7.36
N GLN A 104 -30.51 -9.66 8.62
CA GLN A 104 -31.34 -10.36 9.62
C GLN A 104 -32.82 -9.95 9.60
N ARG A 105 -33.21 -9.02 8.72
CA ARG A 105 -34.58 -8.48 8.59
C ARG A 105 -35.34 -9.00 7.35
N GLY A 106 -34.82 -10.02 6.67
CA GLY A 106 -35.50 -10.75 5.59
C GLY A 106 -35.64 -12.22 5.96
#